data_AF-A0A177ACL3-F1
#
_entry.id   AF-A0A177ACL3-F1
#
_cell.length_a   1.000
_cell.length_b   1.000
_cell.length_c   1.000
_cell.angle_alpha   90.00
_cell.angle_beta   90.00
_cell.angle_gamma   90.00
#
_symmetry.space_group_name_H-M   'P 1'
#
loop_
_entity.id
_entity.type
_entity.pdbx_description
1 polymer ?
#
loop_
_entity_poly.entity_id
_entity_poly.type
_entity_poly.pdbx_seq_one_letter_code
_entity_poly.pdbx_strand_id
1 'polypeptide(L)'
;MCQGVQELCREKRRIRLRGPLTSYISAIRLRLADLELVWKPARFGTACAVVKKYATHFVQLALEDMKNNGEKAASEKHAFILDLYKELQDSILVGDQLVHVLIAGRDTTACLMSWEFFLLVRHPEALTRIRDEIQTITGGSTGFTRAHINRMKYLRCVINECKLICSSIA
;
A
#
# COMPACT_ATOMS: atom_id res chain seq x y z
N MET A 1 -24.98 -17.95 5.32
CA MET A 1 -23.63 -17.79 4.71
C MET A 1 -23.61 -17.05 3.35
N CYS A 2 -24.76 -16.70 2.75
CA CYS A 2 -24.82 -16.08 1.41
C CYS A 2 -25.43 -14.66 1.33
N GLN A 3 -25.74 -13.99 2.45
CA GLN A 3 -26.34 -12.65 2.39
C GLN A 3 -25.28 -11.53 2.36
N GLY A 4 -24.28 -11.55 3.23
CA GLY A 4 -23.25 -10.50 3.27
C GLY A 4 -22.34 -10.42 2.03
N VAL A 5 -22.02 -11.55 1.40
CA VAL A 5 -21.20 -11.57 0.16
C VAL A 5 -22.02 -11.11 -1.06
N GLN A 6 -23.32 -11.40 -1.09
CA GLN A 6 -24.21 -10.89 -2.14
C GLN A 6 -24.52 -9.40 -1.98
N GLU A 7 -24.61 -8.88 -0.75
CA GLU A 7 -24.73 -7.45 -0.49
C GLU A 7 -23.47 -6.69 -0.87
N LEU A 8 -22.26 -7.15 -0.50
CA LEU A 8 -21.00 -6.58 -0.97
C LEU A 8 -20.88 -6.61 -2.51
N CYS A 9 -21.37 -7.67 -3.16
CA CYS A 9 -21.36 -7.78 -4.62
C CYS A 9 -22.49 -6.99 -5.32
N ARG A 10 -23.58 -6.65 -4.61
CA ARG A 10 -24.63 -5.70 -5.04
C ARG A 10 -24.20 -4.24 -4.83
N GLU A 11 -23.51 -3.94 -3.73
CA GLU A 11 -22.88 -2.65 -3.43
C GLU A 11 -21.79 -2.35 -4.47
N LYS A 12 -20.92 -3.34 -4.77
CA LYS A 12 -19.90 -3.25 -5.84
C LYS A 12 -20.53 -3.10 -7.23
N ARG A 13 -21.77 -3.56 -7.45
CA ARG A 13 -22.55 -3.35 -8.68
C ARG A 13 -23.22 -1.97 -8.73
N ARG A 14 -23.71 -1.44 -7.60
CA ARG A 14 -24.20 -0.05 -7.49
C ARG A 14 -23.08 0.97 -7.71
N ILE A 15 -21.89 0.72 -7.15
CA ILE A 15 -20.71 1.57 -7.34
C ILE A 15 -20.19 1.48 -8.79
N ARG A 16 -20.38 0.33 -9.48
CA ARG A 16 -19.97 0.12 -10.88
C ARG A 16 -20.78 0.93 -11.91
N LEU A 17 -21.96 1.46 -11.57
CA LEU A 17 -22.74 2.32 -12.47
C LEU A 17 -22.21 3.76 -12.58
N ARG A 18 -21.24 4.15 -11.73
CA ARG A 18 -20.31 5.25 -11.99
C ARG A 18 -18.92 4.65 -12.16
N GLY A 19 -18.52 4.33 -13.38
CA GLY A 19 -17.12 4.00 -13.67
C GLY A 19 -16.23 5.09 -13.06
N PRO A 20 -15.16 4.75 -12.31
CA PRO A 20 -14.34 5.77 -11.69
C PRO A 20 -13.77 6.64 -12.81
N LEU A 21 -14.12 7.94 -12.77
CA LEU A 21 -13.67 8.95 -13.74
C LEU A 21 -12.17 8.81 -14.06
N THR A 22 -11.36 8.42 -13.06
CA THR A 22 -9.94 8.16 -13.18
C THR A 22 -9.57 7.06 -14.19
N SER A 23 -10.28 5.93 -14.24
CA SER A 23 -10.00 4.85 -15.20
C SER A 23 -10.31 5.28 -16.62
N TYR A 24 -11.41 6.00 -16.82
CA TYR A 24 -11.76 6.60 -18.11
C TYR A 24 -10.75 7.67 -18.51
N ILE A 25 -10.30 8.50 -17.56
CA ILE A 25 -9.29 9.52 -17.80
C ILE A 25 -7.96 8.90 -18.25
N SER A 26 -7.47 7.89 -17.54
CA SER A 26 -6.23 7.21 -17.89
C SER A 26 -6.33 6.48 -19.23
N ALA A 27 -7.48 5.86 -19.53
CA ALA A 27 -7.71 5.19 -20.80
C ALA A 27 -7.72 6.17 -21.99
N ILE A 28 -8.29 7.37 -21.82
CA ILE A 28 -8.26 8.43 -22.83
C ILE A 28 -6.83 8.95 -23.01
N ARG A 29 -6.11 9.22 -21.91
CA ARG A 29 -4.73 9.72 -21.98
C ARG A 29 -3.78 8.74 -22.64
N LEU A 30 -3.90 7.44 -22.33
CA LEU A 30 -3.09 6.41 -22.97
C LEU A 30 -3.31 6.36 -24.49
N ARG A 31 -4.53 6.59 -24.96
CA ARG A 31 -4.86 6.63 -26.40
C ARG A 31 -4.39 7.92 -27.09
N LEU A 32 -4.35 9.04 -26.36
CA LEU A 32 -3.93 10.33 -26.90
C LEU A 32 -2.41 10.46 -27.03
N ALA A 33 -1.62 9.62 -26.33
CA ALA A 33 -0.17 9.62 -26.34
C ALA A 33 0.41 11.06 -26.26
N ASP A 34 0.94 11.59 -27.37
CA ASP A 34 1.56 12.92 -27.44
C ASP A 34 0.56 14.09 -27.32
N LEU A 35 -0.74 13.85 -27.50
CA LEU A 35 -1.81 14.85 -27.31
C LEU A 35 -2.36 14.88 -25.87
N GLU A 36 -1.64 14.32 -24.89
CA GLU A 36 -2.09 14.28 -23.50
C GLU A 36 -2.35 15.68 -22.89
N LEU A 37 -1.70 16.72 -23.41
CA LEU A 37 -1.88 18.12 -23.02
C LEU A 37 -3.27 18.66 -23.40
N VAL A 38 -3.89 18.12 -24.45
CA VAL A 38 -5.21 18.56 -24.95
C VAL A 38 -6.32 18.24 -23.96
N TRP A 39 -6.11 17.25 -23.08
CA TRP A 39 -7.14 16.81 -22.15
C TRP A 39 -6.59 16.55 -20.74
N LYS A 40 -6.49 17.64 -19.97
CA LYS A 40 -6.11 17.63 -18.54
C LYS A 40 -7.28 18.14 -17.69
N PRO A 41 -8.16 17.27 -17.18
CA PRO A 41 -9.27 17.71 -16.33
C PRO A 41 -8.73 18.32 -15.03
N ALA A 42 -9.27 19.47 -14.62
CA ALA A 42 -8.81 20.21 -13.43
C ALA A 42 -8.77 19.33 -12.17
N ARG A 43 -9.77 18.46 -11.99
CA ARG A 43 -9.83 17.50 -10.87
C ARG A 43 -8.62 16.55 -10.81
N PHE A 44 -8.12 16.10 -11.96
CA PHE A 44 -6.94 15.23 -12.03
C PHE A 44 -5.67 16.02 -11.65
N GLY A 45 -5.54 17.25 -12.15
CA GLY A 45 -4.45 18.15 -11.77
C GLY A 45 -4.41 18.41 -10.26
N THR A 46 -5.56 18.71 -9.65
CA THR A 46 -5.67 18.90 -8.19
C THR A 46 -5.28 17.63 -7.42
N ALA A 47 -5.73 16.46 -7.85
CA ALA A 47 -5.38 15.19 -7.20
C ALA A 47 -3.87 14.91 -7.26
N CYS A 48 -3.24 15.07 -8.43
CA CYS A 48 -1.79 14.94 -8.57
C CYS A 48 -1.04 15.95 -7.70
N ALA A 49 -1.51 17.19 -7.60
CA ALA A 49 -0.90 18.20 -6.75
C ALA A 49 -0.94 17.83 -5.26
N VAL A 50 -2.04 17.22 -4.79
CA VAL A 50 -2.14 16.74 -3.40
C VAL A 50 -1.13 15.63 -3.11
N VAL A 51 -0.99 14.65 -4.01
CA VAL A 51 -0.03 13.56 -3.85
C VAL A 51 1.41 14.07 -3.86
N LYS A 52 1.75 14.95 -4.81
CA LYS A 52 3.08 15.56 -4.88
C LYS A 52 3.37 16.38 -3.62
N LYS A 53 2.41 17.19 -3.14
CA LYS A 53 2.56 17.95 -1.89
C LYS A 53 2.86 17.05 -0.70
N TYR A 54 2.19 15.90 -0.60
CA TYR A 54 2.45 14.92 0.45
C TYR A 54 3.88 14.37 0.36
N ALA A 55 4.32 13.94 -0.83
CA ALA A 55 5.68 13.42 -1.03
C ALA A 55 6.75 14.48 -0.71
N THR A 56 6.58 15.71 -1.22
CA THR A 56 7.51 16.82 -0.95
C THR A 56 7.63 17.11 0.54
N HIS A 57 6.54 17.00 1.30
CA HIS A 57 6.57 17.20 2.75
C HIS A 57 7.49 16.21 3.48
N PHE A 58 7.47 14.92 3.14
CA PHE A 58 8.37 13.93 3.75
C PHE A 58 9.82 14.09 3.33
N VAL A 59 10.06 14.48 2.07
CA VAL A 59 11.41 14.78 1.60
C VAL A 59 11.98 15.98 2.35
N GLN A 60 11.19 17.05 2.53
CA GLN A 60 11.59 18.22 3.31
C GLN A 60 11.88 17.86 4.77
N LEU A 61 11.01 17.09 5.43
CA LEU A 61 11.24 16.60 6.79
C LEU A 61 12.55 15.81 6.91
N ALA A 62 12.84 14.92 5.97
CA ALA A 62 14.07 14.14 5.97
C ALA A 62 15.32 15.02 5.81
N LEU A 63 15.26 16.06 4.95
CA LEU A 63 16.35 17.00 4.73
C LEU A 63 16.56 17.96 5.92
N GLU A 64 15.48 18.38 6.57
CA GLU A 64 15.55 19.19 7.80
C GLU A 64 16.15 18.39 8.96
N ASP A 65 15.73 17.14 9.12
CA ASP A 65 16.31 16.23 10.12
C ASP A 65 17.81 16.00 9.88
N MET A 66 18.22 15.86 8.61
CA MET A 66 19.64 15.74 8.25
C MET A 66 20.45 16.98 8.63
N LYS A 67 19.88 18.18 8.47
CA LYS A 67 20.53 19.45 8.85
C LYS A 67 20.61 19.64 10.35
N ASN A 68 19.55 19.30 11.09
CA ASN A 68 19.43 19.59 12.52
C ASN A 68 20.14 18.54 13.40
N ASN A 69 20.00 17.25 13.07
CA ASN A 69 20.45 16.14 13.91
C ASN A 69 21.70 15.42 13.34
N GLY A 70 22.16 15.83 12.15
CA GLY A 70 23.25 15.22 11.42
C GLY A 70 22.85 13.95 10.67
N GLU A 71 23.71 13.55 9.73
CA GLU A 71 23.42 12.49 8.76
C GLU A 71 23.15 11.11 9.41
N LYS A 72 23.85 10.79 10.50
CA LYS A 72 23.72 9.49 11.18
C LYS A 72 22.34 9.31 11.85
N ALA A 73 21.86 10.34 12.55
CA ALA A 73 20.57 10.28 13.25
C ALA A 73 19.39 10.35 12.26
N ALA A 74 19.54 11.08 11.16
CA ALA A 74 18.52 11.14 10.11
C ALA A 74 18.41 9.83 9.31
N SER A 75 19.53 9.13 9.10
CA SER A 75 19.57 7.83 8.43
C SER A 75 18.75 6.76 9.15
N GLU A 76 18.73 6.74 10.48
CA GLU A 76 17.94 5.76 11.24
C GLU A 76 16.42 5.87 10.99
N LYS A 77 15.92 7.08 10.72
CA LYS A 77 14.48 7.33 10.52
C LYS A 77 14.09 7.38 9.05
N HIS A 78 14.96 7.94 8.20
CA HIS A 78 14.66 8.27 6.81
C HIS A 78 15.65 7.63 5.83
N ALA A 79 16.26 6.48 6.18
CA ALA A 79 17.24 5.76 5.36
C ALA A 79 16.91 5.77 3.87
N PHE A 80 15.72 5.29 3.51
CA PHE A 80 15.28 5.20 2.11
C PHE A 80 15.28 6.55 1.37
N ILE A 81 14.76 7.62 1.99
CA ILE A 81 14.66 8.94 1.35
C ILE A 81 16.06 9.55 1.20
N LEU A 82 16.92 9.36 2.21
CA LEU A 82 18.28 9.89 2.18
C LEU A 82 19.16 9.14 1.19
N ASP A 83 19.00 7.82 1.06
CA ASP A 83 19.69 7.01 0.06
C ASP A 83 19.29 7.45 -1.36
N LEU A 84 18.00 7.66 -1.61
CA LEU A 84 17.52 8.23 -2.88
C LEU A 84 18.07 9.64 -3.14
N TYR A 85 18.14 10.48 -2.11
CA TYR A 85 18.68 11.84 -2.24
C TYR A 85 20.18 11.85 -2.56
N LYS A 86 20.95 10.90 -2.04
CA LYS A 86 22.37 10.74 -2.35
C LYS A 86 22.60 10.39 -3.83
N GLU A 87 21.72 9.58 -4.41
CA GLU A 87 21.82 9.17 -5.82
C GLU A 87 21.31 10.24 -6.79
N LEU A 88 20.17 10.87 -6.50
CA LEU A 88 19.51 11.79 -7.43
C LEU A 88 19.92 13.26 -7.27
N GLN A 89 20.29 13.69 -6.06
CA GLN A 89 20.54 15.09 -5.66
C GLN A 89 19.41 16.10 -5.96
N ASP A 90 18.23 15.64 -6.37
CA ASP A 90 17.06 16.49 -6.64
C ASP A 90 15.85 16.06 -5.77
N SER A 91 15.39 16.97 -4.92
CA SER A 91 14.24 16.76 -4.03
C SER A 91 12.92 16.47 -4.75
N ILE A 92 12.73 17.01 -5.96
CA ILE A 92 11.50 16.80 -6.75
C ILE A 92 11.50 15.38 -7.29
N LEU A 93 12.61 14.95 -7.90
CA LEU A 93 12.75 13.61 -8.43
C LEU A 93 12.68 12.55 -7.31
N VAL A 94 13.29 12.80 -6.15
CA VAL A 94 13.17 11.91 -4.98
C VAL A 94 11.71 11.77 -4.53
N GLY A 95 10.96 12.88 -4.52
CA GLY A 95 9.53 12.86 -4.21
C GLY A 95 8.72 12.02 -5.21
N ASP A 96 9.01 12.15 -6.51
CA ASP A 96 8.32 11.36 -7.54
C ASP A 96 8.67 9.86 -7.44
N GLN A 97 9.93 9.50 -7.16
CA GLN A 97 10.32 8.09 -6.92
C GLN A 97 9.69 7.51 -5.65
N LEU A 98 9.59 8.31 -4.59
CA LEU A 98 8.90 7.93 -3.36
C LEU A 98 7.42 7.56 -3.65
N VAL A 99 6.74 8.36 -4.48
CA VAL A 99 5.34 8.09 -4.87
C VAL A 99 5.24 6.78 -5.65
N HIS A 100 6.17 6.48 -6.56
CA HIS A 100 6.16 5.22 -7.29
C HIS A 100 6.23 4.00 -6.36
N VAL A 101 7.11 4.03 -5.36
CA VAL A 101 7.22 2.93 -4.38
C VAL A 101 5.97 2.82 -3.50
N LEU A 102 5.40 3.95 -3.07
CA LEU A 102 4.17 3.94 -2.26
C LEU A 102 2.98 3.34 -3.02
N ILE A 103 2.83 3.67 -4.30
CA ILE A 103 1.74 3.13 -5.13
C ILE A 103 1.91 1.61 -5.31
N ALA A 104 3.13 1.15 -5.56
CA ALA A 104 3.41 -0.28 -5.72
C ALA A 104 3.04 -1.10 -4.46
N GLY A 105 3.32 -0.57 -3.26
CA GLY A 105 3.03 -1.26 -2.01
C GLY A 105 1.56 -1.15 -1.56
N ARG A 106 0.87 -0.05 -1.87
CA ARG A 106 -0.47 0.24 -1.34
C ARG A 106 -1.53 -0.71 -1.88
N ASP A 107 -1.70 -0.74 -3.20
CA ASP A 107 -2.86 -1.40 -3.81
C ASP A 107 -2.70 -2.94 -3.75
N THR A 108 -1.48 -3.44 -3.88
CA THR A 108 -1.16 -4.86 -3.77
C THR A 108 -1.38 -5.39 -2.35
N THR A 109 -0.92 -4.65 -1.32
CA THR A 109 -1.12 -5.04 0.09
C THR A 109 -2.58 -4.96 0.50
N ALA A 110 -3.30 -3.90 0.08
CA ALA A 110 -4.72 -3.77 0.37
C ALA A 110 -5.55 -4.91 -0.24
N CYS A 111 -5.22 -5.32 -1.47
CA CYS A 111 -5.86 -6.46 -2.13
C CYS A 111 -5.58 -7.76 -1.36
N LEU A 112 -4.31 -8.02 -1.02
CA LEU A 112 -3.90 -9.21 -0.26
C LEU A 112 -4.62 -9.31 1.10
N MET A 113 -4.60 -8.23 1.88
CA MET A 113 -5.26 -8.20 3.21
C MET A 113 -6.77 -8.40 3.09
N SER A 114 -7.40 -7.85 2.05
CA SER A 114 -8.84 -8.05 1.82
C SER A 114 -9.16 -9.53 1.57
N TRP A 115 -8.34 -10.22 0.78
CA TRP A 115 -8.47 -11.66 0.54
C TRP A 115 -8.16 -12.50 1.78
N GLU A 116 -7.13 -12.13 2.53
CA GLU A 116 -6.74 -12.79 3.78
C GLU A 116 -7.90 -12.80 4.78
N PHE A 117 -8.47 -11.64 5.10
CA PHE A 117 -9.62 -11.56 6.02
C PHE A 117 -10.83 -12.31 5.49
N PHE A 118 -11.10 -12.24 4.19
CA PHE A 118 -12.20 -12.98 3.57
C PHE A 118 -12.05 -14.51 3.74
N LEU A 119 -10.83 -15.04 3.57
CA LEU A 119 -10.54 -16.46 3.74
C LEU A 119 -10.57 -16.86 5.22
N LEU A 120 -10.00 -16.05 6.12
CA LEU A 120 -9.98 -16.34 7.56
C LEU A 120 -11.39 -16.43 8.16
N VAL A 121 -12.32 -15.58 7.72
CA VAL A 121 -13.73 -15.63 8.16
C VAL A 121 -14.42 -16.91 7.70
N ARG A 122 -14.03 -17.47 6.55
CA ARG A 122 -14.59 -18.73 6.01
C ARG A 122 -13.94 -19.99 6.58
N HIS A 123 -12.71 -19.88 7.07
CA HIS A 123 -11.93 -20.97 7.64
C HIS A 123 -11.62 -20.68 9.11
N PRO A 124 -12.62 -20.82 10.01
CA PRO A 124 -12.43 -20.51 11.43
C PRO A 124 -11.36 -21.38 12.09
N GLU A 125 -11.14 -22.61 11.61
CA GLU A 125 -10.06 -23.49 12.08
C GLU A 125 -8.68 -22.89 11.86
N ALA A 126 -8.43 -22.29 10.69
CA ALA A 126 -7.18 -21.61 10.39
C ALA A 126 -7.00 -20.38 11.28
N LEU A 127 -8.08 -19.63 11.52
CA LEU A 127 -8.06 -18.47 12.41
C LEU A 127 -7.73 -18.86 13.87
N THR A 128 -8.32 -19.94 14.38
CA THR A 128 -8.01 -20.46 15.72
C THR A 128 -6.55 -20.86 15.81
N ARG A 129 -6.04 -21.62 14.82
CA ARG A 129 -4.64 -22.03 14.79
C ARG A 129 -3.65 -20.87 14.73
N ILE A 130 -3.97 -19.80 13.99
CA ILE A 130 -3.16 -18.56 14.00
C ILE A 130 -3.18 -17.91 15.39
N ARG A 131 -4.34 -17.82 16.04
CA ARG A 131 -4.44 -17.26 17.39
C ARG A 131 -3.61 -18.06 18.39
N ASP A 132 -3.66 -19.38 18.32
CA ASP A 132 -2.87 -20.27 19.19
C ASP A 132 -1.36 -20.09 18.93
N GLU A 133 -0.95 -19.99 17.65
CA GLU A 133 0.44 -19.69 17.29
C GLU A 133 0.90 -18.34 17.87
N ILE A 134 0.06 -17.30 17.76
CA ILE A 134 0.36 -15.96 18.30
C ILE A 134 0.48 -16.02 19.83
N GLN A 135 -0.46 -16.68 20.52
CA GLN A 135 -0.43 -16.82 21.98
C GLN A 135 0.83 -17.56 22.44
N THR A 136 1.19 -18.64 21.75
CA THR A 136 2.37 -19.46 22.06
C THR A 136 3.67 -18.66 21.90
N ILE A 137 3.79 -17.88 20.83
CA ILE A 137 5.02 -17.13 20.51
C ILE A 137 5.20 -15.89 21.39
N THR A 138 4.11 -15.21 21.71
CA THR A 138 4.16 -13.96 22.50
C THR A 138 4.05 -14.25 24.01
N GLY A 139 3.68 -15.47 24.41
CA GLY A 139 3.56 -15.86 25.82
C GLY A 139 2.51 -15.05 26.58
N GLY A 140 1.50 -14.53 25.87
CA GLY A 140 0.48 -13.63 26.44
C GLY A 140 0.93 -12.19 26.69
N SER A 141 2.17 -11.82 26.32
CA SER A 141 2.62 -10.42 26.38
C SER A 141 1.93 -9.58 25.29
N THR A 142 1.75 -8.28 25.54
CA THR A 142 1.18 -7.33 24.56
C THR A 142 2.24 -6.75 23.62
N GLY A 143 3.52 -7.04 23.85
CA GLY A 143 4.64 -6.52 23.06
C GLY A 143 4.97 -7.38 21.84
N PHE A 144 4.66 -6.90 20.64
CA PHE A 144 5.11 -7.52 19.39
C PHE A 144 6.49 -7.00 18.98
N THR A 145 7.47 -7.89 18.97
CA THR A 145 8.84 -7.64 18.47
C THR A 145 8.99 -8.28 17.09
N ARG A 146 9.87 -7.74 16.24
CA ARG A 146 10.17 -8.30 14.92
C ARG A 146 10.63 -9.78 14.97
N ALA A 147 11.29 -10.17 16.06
CA ALA A 147 11.66 -11.56 16.32
C ALA A 147 10.44 -12.49 16.46
N HIS A 148 9.34 -12.03 17.08
CA HIS A 148 8.11 -12.82 17.21
C HIS A 148 7.45 -13.03 15.85
N ILE A 149 7.37 -11.99 15.01
CA ILE A 149 6.81 -12.08 13.65
C ILE A 149 7.60 -13.07 12.78
N ASN A 150 8.93 -13.12 12.95
CA ASN A 150 9.77 -14.10 12.24
C ASN A 150 9.54 -15.55 12.70
N ARG A 151 9.02 -15.77 13.91
CA ARG A 151 8.73 -17.11 14.44
C ARG A 151 7.34 -17.63 14.05
N MET A 152 6.42 -16.76 13.61
CA MET A 152 5.08 -17.16 13.15
C MET A 152 5.19 -17.84 11.77
N LYS A 153 5.25 -19.17 11.77
CA LYS A 153 5.44 -19.97 10.54
C LYS A 153 4.09 -20.23 9.88
N TYR A 154 3.06 -20.56 10.65
CA TYR A 154 1.74 -20.86 10.13
C TYR A 154 1.09 -19.63 9.52
N LEU A 155 1.17 -18.47 10.19
CA LEU A 155 0.72 -17.19 9.63
C LEU A 155 1.39 -16.91 8.26
N ARG A 156 2.69 -17.17 8.12
CA ARG A 156 3.42 -16.97 6.86
C ARG A 156 3.00 -17.95 5.77
N CYS A 157 2.68 -19.19 6.11
CA CYS A 157 2.05 -20.11 5.16
C CYS A 157 0.70 -19.56 4.68
N VAL A 158 -0.16 -19.09 5.59
CA VAL A 158 -1.47 -18.53 5.24
C VAL A 158 -1.34 -17.32 4.32
N ILE A 159 -0.43 -16.39 4.62
CA ILE A 159 -0.15 -15.23 3.75
C ILE A 159 0.34 -15.68 2.36
N ASN A 160 1.19 -16.70 2.28
CA ASN A 160 1.68 -17.22 1.00
C ASN A 160 0.56 -17.85 0.17
N GLU A 161 -0.32 -18.64 0.79
CA GLU A 161 -1.50 -19.18 0.11
C GLU A 161 -2.44 -18.05 -0.37
N CYS A 162 -2.67 -17.03 0.46
CA CYS A 162 -3.48 -15.87 0.08
C CYS A 162 -2.89 -15.12 -1.12
N LYS A 163 -1.56 -15.00 -1.20
CA LYS A 163 -0.87 -14.39 -2.35
C LYS A 163 -1.11 -15.17 -3.64
N LEU A 164 -1.01 -16.51 -3.60
CA LEU A 164 -1.27 -17.36 -4.75
C LEU A 164 -2.71 -17.20 -5.24
N ILE A 165 -3.68 -17.21 -4.33
CA ILE A 165 -5.10 -17.02 -4.64
C ILE A 165 -5.37 -15.64 -5.25
N CYS A 166 -4.79 -14.57 -4.67
CA CYS A 166 -4.95 -13.22 -5.18
C CYS A 166 -4.39 -13.07 -6.60
N SER A 167 -3.24 -13.69 -6.90
CA SER A 167 -2.64 -13.65 -8.25
C SER A 167 -3.36 -14.50 -9.29
N SER A 168 -4.10 -15.53 -8.86
CA SER A 168 -4.87 -16.41 -9.74
C SER A 168 -6.18 -15.77 -10.23
N ILE A 169 -6.68 -14.75 -9.54
CA ILE A 169 -8.03 -14.19 -9.74
C ILE A 169 -7.96 -12.76 -10.33
N ALA A 170 -6.80 -12.10 -10.26
CA ALA A 170 -6.53 -10.77 -10.81
C ALA A 170 -6.05 -10.85 -12.26
#